data_AF-A0A848CLR4-F1
#
_entry.id   AF-A0A848CLR4-F1
#
_cell.length_a   1.000
_cell.length_b   1.000
_cell.length_c   1.000
_cell.angle_alpha   90.00
_cell.angle_beta   90.00
_cell.angle_gamma   90.00
#
_symmetry.space_group_name_H-M   'P 1'
#
loop_
_entity.id
_entity.type
_entity.pdbx_description
1 polymer ?
#
loop_
_entity_poly.entity_id
_entity_poly.type
_entity_poly.pdbx_seq_one_letter_code
_entity_poly.pdbx_strand_id
1 'polypeptide(L)'
;MVKLVERNPVIEKKSANYIMIALYAFIVFSFLITIIDMIIRFPLQSQAVGYSDIQLIVINILGIIIQIVFFTYGLYQAVKGTLSPKRMGVVIVAYFGAMCITGSENIIRYATWQLVCVGIALIIPSIIGAIASFCYFIRCKNDKIWSRLISVAAIWGIIRIVINNYQMIRYAEQYLSMNTTVRLVLQMAIYGLILYQTFTLTKKRKNAIEISNTEKQKKFD
;
A
#
# COMPACT_ATOMS: atom_id res chain seq x y z
N MET A 1 14.87 -22.02 -12.77
CA MET A 1 15.44 -20.81 -12.12
C MET A 1 14.39 -19.79 -11.67
N VAL A 2 13.39 -19.41 -12.48
CA VAL A 2 12.34 -18.45 -12.05
C VAL A 2 11.59 -18.90 -10.77
N LYS A 3 11.22 -20.18 -10.67
CA LYS A 3 10.62 -20.76 -9.43
C LYS A 3 11.54 -20.71 -8.19
N LEU A 4 12.88 -20.67 -8.36
CA LEU A 4 13.83 -20.55 -7.25
C LEU A 4 13.92 -19.10 -6.75
N VAL A 5 13.86 -18.12 -7.66
CA VAL A 5 13.75 -16.69 -7.33
C VAL A 5 12.48 -16.38 -6.54
N GLU A 6 11.42 -17.16 -6.76
CA GLU A 6 10.14 -17.02 -6.06
C GLU A 6 10.09 -17.70 -4.68
N ARG A 7 10.95 -18.70 -4.44
CA ARG A 7 11.10 -19.35 -3.13
C ARG A 7 12.09 -18.62 -2.24
N ASN A 8 13.11 -17.98 -2.83
CA ASN A 8 14.10 -17.24 -2.07
C ASN A 8 13.54 -15.90 -1.57
N PRO A 9 13.96 -15.46 -0.37
CA PRO A 9 13.53 -14.17 0.17
C PRO A 9 13.93 -13.03 -0.77
N VAL A 10 13.06 -12.02 -0.91
CA VAL A 10 13.27 -10.89 -1.84
C VAL A 10 14.44 -10.01 -1.41
N ILE A 11 14.83 -10.06 -0.15
CA ILE A 11 15.90 -9.23 0.40
C ILE A 11 17.08 -10.14 0.74
N GLU A 12 18.18 -9.98 0.01
CA GLU A 12 19.40 -10.79 0.19
C GLU A 12 20.45 -10.09 1.08
N LYS A 13 20.39 -8.76 1.20
CA LYS A 13 21.32 -8.00 2.04
C LYS A 13 20.72 -7.80 3.44
N LYS A 14 21.48 -8.15 4.48
CA LYS A 14 21.08 -7.98 5.90
C LYS A 14 20.64 -6.53 6.21
N SER A 15 21.36 -5.53 5.71
CA SER A 15 21.04 -4.11 5.90
C SER A 15 19.67 -3.71 5.32
N ALA A 16 19.35 -4.16 4.11
CA ALA A 16 18.05 -3.92 3.50
C ALA A 16 16.91 -4.63 4.26
N ASN A 17 17.18 -5.76 4.90
CA ASN A 17 16.17 -6.45 5.72
C ASN A 17 15.85 -5.64 6.99
N TYR A 18 16.87 -5.06 7.64
CA TYR A 18 16.64 -4.16 8.79
C TYR A 18 15.84 -2.91 8.41
N ILE A 19 16.13 -2.28 7.28
CA ILE A 19 15.35 -1.13 6.78
C ILE A 19 13.89 -1.53 6.53
N MET A 20 13.65 -2.70 5.94
CA MET A 20 12.30 -3.20 5.68
C MET A 20 11.55 -3.51 6.97
N ILE A 21 12.20 -4.13 7.96
CA ILE A 21 11.62 -4.37 9.29
C ILE A 21 11.25 -3.03 9.95
N ALA A 22 12.16 -2.05 9.92
CA ALA A 22 11.91 -0.72 10.49
C ALA A 22 10.73 -0.01 9.81
N LEU A 23 10.64 -0.06 8.47
CA LEU A 23 9.51 0.49 7.72
C LEU A 23 8.19 -0.19 8.09
N TYR A 24 8.16 -1.53 8.12
CA TYR A 24 6.96 -2.28 8.51
C TYR A 24 6.54 -1.97 9.96
N ALA A 25 7.49 -1.89 10.89
CA ALA A 25 7.22 -1.56 12.28
C ALA A 25 6.66 -0.14 12.40
N PHE A 26 7.30 0.84 11.76
CA PHE A 26 6.83 2.22 11.73
C PHE A 26 5.41 2.33 11.16
N ILE A 27 5.10 1.56 10.11
CA ILE A 27 3.76 1.53 9.51
C ILE A 27 2.72 0.99 10.50
N VAL A 28 3.01 -0.14 11.15
CA VAL A 28 2.09 -0.76 12.11
C VAL A 28 1.85 0.14 13.32
N PHE A 29 2.90 0.71 13.91
CA PHE A 29 2.77 1.64 15.03
C PHE A 29 1.94 2.88 14.67
N SER A 30 2.14 3.43 13.47
CA SER A 30 1.39 4.60 13.01
C SER A 30 -0.10 4.31 12.83
N PHE A 31 -0.45 3.12 12.32
CA PHE A 31 -1.86 2.71 12.25
C PHE A 31 -2.50 2.53 13.62
N LEU A 32 -1.76 2.01 14.61
CA LEU A 32 -2.25 1.90 15.99
C LEU A 32 -2.56 3.28 16.57
N ILE A 33 -1.66 4.25 16.39
CA ILE A 33 -1.87 5.65 16.82
C ILE A 33 -3.10 6.24 16.13
N THR A 34 -3.27 5.97 14.83
CA THR A 34 -4.42 6.47 14.05
C THR A 34 -5.75 5.92 14.57
N ILE A 35 -5.82 4.63 14.91
CA ILE A 35 -7.02 4.03 15.52
C ILE A 35 -7.30 4.63 16.90
N ILE A 36 -6.27 4.78 17.74
CA ILE A 36 -6.42 5.33 19.09
C ILE A 36 -6.95 6.77 19.02
N ASP A 37 -6.38 7.62 18.15
CA ASP A 37 -6.87 9.00 17.97
C ASP A 37 -8.33 9.02 17.48
N MET A 38 -8.70 8.13 16.55
CA MET A 38 -10.06 8.03 16.04
C MET A 38 -11.06 7.63 17.13
N ILE A 39 -10.70 6.68 18.01
CA ILE A 39 -11.53 6.24 19.13
C ILE A 39 -11.69 7.35 20.17
N ILE A 40 -10.61 8.09 20.51
CA ILE A 40 -10.66 9.18 21.48
C ILE A 40 -11.51 10.36 20.98
N ARG A 41 -11.45 10.67 19.67
CA ARG A 41 -12.24 11.75 19.08
C ARG A 41 -13.71 11.42 18.90
N PHE A 42 -14.06 10.14 18.79
CA PHE A 42 -15.44 9.69 18.59
C PHE A 42 -16.45 10.24 19.61
N PRO A 43 -16.22 10.13 20.95
CA PRO A 43 -17.14 10.71 21.94
C PRO A 43 -17.14 12.24 21.97
N LEU A 44 -16.07 12.90 21.50
CA LEU A 44 -15.96 14.37 21.51
C LEU A 44 -16.73 15.04 20.36
N GLN A 45 -17.09 14.28 19.32
CA GLN A 45 -17.85 14.79 18.16
C GLN A 45 -19.36 14.53 18.27
N SER A 46 -19.83 13.85 19.33
CA SER A 46 -21.18 13.27 19.42
C SER A 46 -22.35 14.26 19.43
N GLN A 47 -22.10 15.57 19.49
CA GLN A 47 -23.18 16.58 19.54
C GLN A 47 -23.69 17.01 18.15
N ALA A 48 -23.07 16.57 17.04
CA ALA A 48 -23.47 16.94 15.67
C ALA A 48 -23.38 15.79 14.64
N VAL A 49 -23.36 14.53 15.09
CA VAL A 49 -23.05 13.36 14.25
C VAL A 49 -24.35 12.67 13.82
N GLY A 50 -24.64 12.68 12.51
CA GLY A 50 -25.75 11.93 11.92
C GLY A 50 -25.41 10.44 11.72
N TYR A 51 -26.41 9.60 11.44
CA TYR A 51 -26.20 8.16 11.21
C TYR A 51 -25.20 7.87 10.07
N SER A 52 -25.16 8.73 9.05
CA SER A 52 -24.22 8.64 7.92
C SER A 52 -22.77 8.98 8.28
N ASP A 53 -22.53 9.81 9.30
CA ASP A 53 -21.19 10.06 9.86
C ASP A 53 -20.65 8.81 10.58
N ILE A 54 -21.52 8.15 11.37
CA ILE A 54 -21.16 6.96 12.14
C ILE A 54 -20.77 5.83 11.19
N GLN A 55 -21.55 5.62 10.13
CA GLN A 55 -21.21 4.62 9.10
C GLN A 55 -19.85 4.88 8.45
N LEU A 56 -19.51 6.14 8.17
CA LEU A 56 -18.24 6.53 7.57
C LEU A 56 -17.06 6.19 8.49
N ILE A 57 -17.18 6.56 9.76
CA ILE A 57 -16.17 6.27 10.78
C ILE A 57 -15.97 4.76 10.90
N VAL A 58 -17.05 3.99 10.91
CA VAL A 58 -16.98 2.52 10.97
C VAL A 58 -16.28 1.92 9.75
N ILE A 59 -16.59 2.36 8.52
CA ILE A 59 -15.92 1.87 7.29
C ILE A 59 -14.42 2.20 7.31
N ASN A 60 -14.05 3.39 7.77
CA ASN A 60 -12.66 3.81 7.86
C ASN A 60 -11.89 3.01 8.93
N ILE A 61 -12.49 2.80 10.11
CA ILE A 61 -11.93 1.92 11.15
C ILE A 61 -11.72 0.51 10.60
N LEU A 62 -12.72 -0.06 9.92
CA LEU A 62 -12.61 -1.38 9.30
C LEU A 62 -11.45 -1.44 8.29
N GLY A 63 -11.30 -0.42 7.44
CA GLY A 63 -10.19 -0.33 6.50
C GLY A 63 -8.83 -0.30 7.19
N ILE A 64 -8.68 0.48 8.26
CA ILE A 64 -7.43 0.56 9.02
C ILE A 64 -7.14 -0.76 9.76
N ILE A 65 -8.15 -1.43 10.33
CA ILE A 65 -8.00 -2.74 10.98
C ILE A 65 -7.47 -3.77 9.98
N ILE A 66 -8.04 -3.83 8.77
CA ILE A 66 -7.55 -4.71 7.69
C ILE A 66 -6.07 -4.40 7.42
N GLN A 67 -5.71 -3.12 7.28
CA GLN A 67 -4.32 -2.73 7.04
C GLN A 67 -3.40 -3.18 8.19
N ILE A 68 -3.77 -2.98 9.46
CA ILE A 68 -2.97 -3.40 10.62
C ILE A 68 -2.71 -4.91 10.58
N VAL A 69 -3.73 -5.73 10.33
CA VAL A 69 -3.60 -7.20 10.31
C VAL A 69 -2.58 -7.63 9.26
N PHE A 70 -2.71 -7.12 8.03
CA PHE A 70 -1.82 -7.51 6.93
C PHE A 70 -0.42 -6.91 7.04
N PHE A 71 -0.26 -5.68 7.51
CA PHE A 71 1.06 -5.08 7.73
C PHE A 71 1.80 -5.73 8.91
N THR A 72 1.08 -6.13 9.96
CA THR A 72 1.65 -6.92 11.07
C THR A 72 2.10 -8.30 10.60
N TYR A 73 1.31 -8.95 9.74
CA TYR A 73 1.72 -10.19 9.07
C TYR A 73 2.98 -10.00 8.20
N GLY A 74 3.08 -8.87 7.48
CA GLY A 74 4.28 -8.48 6.74
C GLY A 74 5.50 -8.28 7.64
N LEU A 75 5.33 -7.56 8.76
CA LEU A 75 6.37 -7.33 9.76
C LEU A 75 6.89 -8.63 10.36
N TYR A 76 6.01 -9.51 10.82
CA TYR A 76 6.37 -10.80 11.40
C TYR A 76 7.25 -11.63 10.47
N GLN A 77 6.92 -11.63 9.18
CA GLN A 77 7.69 -12.36 8.18
C GLN A 77 8.99 -11.67 7.77
N ALA A 78 9.05 -10.35 7.85
CA ALA A 78 10.28 -9.58 7.67
C ALA A 78 11.29 -9.89 8.78
N VAL A 79 10.82 -9.93 10.02
CA VAL A 79 11.61 -10.31 11.20
C VAL A 79 12.13 -11.73 11.07
N LYS A 80 11.29 -12.67 10.60
CA LYS A 80 11.71 -14.05 10.33
C LYS A 80 12.66 -14.21 9.13
N GLY A 81 12.91 -13.16 8.35
CA GLY A 81 13.72 -13.24 7.13
C GLY A 81 13.12 -14.14 6.03
N THR A 82 11.84 -14.52 6.13
CA THR A 82 11.15 -15.41 5.19
C THR A 82 10.21 -14.63 4.26
N LEU A 83 10.56 -13.38 3.96
CA LEU A 83 9.75 -12.48 3.14
C LEU A 83 9.84 -12.90 1.67
N SER A 84 8.96 -13.81 1.25
CA SER A 84 8.85 -14.23 -0.15
C SER A 84 8.05 -13.22 -0.97
N PRO A 85 8.26 -13.16 -2.31
CA PRO A 85 7.51 -12.25 -3.17
C PRO A 85 5.99 -12.42 -3.04
N LYS A 86 5.52 -13.65 -2.86
CA LYS A 86 4.08 -13.94 -2.68
C LYS A 86 3.52 -13.31 -1.41
N ARG A 87 4.26 -13.41 -0.31
CA ARG A 87 3.87 -12.86 1.00
C ARG A 87 3.83 -11.33 0.97
N MET A 88 4.77 -10.70 0.28
CA MET A 88 4.75 -9.25 0.03
C MET A 88 3.55 -8.85 -0.82
N GLY A 89 3.29 -9.60 -1.90
CA GLY A 89 2.12 -9.40 -2.75
C GLY A 89 0.80 -9.41 -1.99
N VAL A 90 0.62 -10.34 -1.03
CA VAL A 90 -0.59 -10.40 -0.20
C VAL A 90 -0.78 -9.09 0.59
N VAL A 91 0.28 -8.53 1.18
CA VAL A 91 0.20 -7.27 1.93
C VAL A 91 -0.15 -6.10 1.01
N ILE A 92 0.46 -6.03 -0.19
CA ILE A 92 0.18 -4.97 -1.17
C ILE A 92 -1.26 -5.04 -1.68
N VAL A 93 -1.74 -6.25 -2.01
CA VAL A 93 -3.12 -6.47 -2.46
C VAL A 93 -4.11 -6.08 -1.37
N ALA A 94 -3.85 -6.47 -0.12
CA ALA A 94 -4.69 -6.10 1.01
C ALA A 94 -4.73 -4.58 1.24
N TYR A 95 -3.57 -3.91 1.10
CA TYR A 95 -3.52 -2.45 1.19
C TYR A 95 -4.38 -1.77 0.12
N PHE A 96 -4.20 -2.14 -1.16
CA PHE A 96 -5.04 -1.59 -2.22
C PHE A 96 -6.53 -1.95 -2.07
N GLY A 97 -6.84 -3.15 -1.58
CA GLY A 97 -8.21 -3.55 -1.26
C GLY A 97 -8.83 -2.69 -0.16
N ALA A 98 -8.10 -2.41 0.92
CA ALA A 98 -8.55 -1.50 1.98
C ALA A 98 -8.71 -0.07 1.47
N MET A 99 -7.87 0.38 0.53
CA MET A 99 -8.03 1.67 -0.15
C MET A 99 -9.29 1.72 -1.02
N CYS A 100 -9.70 0.61 -1.64
CA CYS A 100 -10.99 0.55 -2.35
C CYS A 100 -12.19 0.68 -1.39
N ILE A 101 -12.13 0.02 -0.22
CA ILE A 101 -13.20 0.06 0.79
C ILE A 101 -13.33 1.48 1.34
N THR A 102 -12.25 2.06 1.84
CA THR A 102 -12.25 3.43 2.37
C THR A 102 -12.47 4.48 1.28
N GLY A 103 -12.16 4.16 0.03
CA GLY A 103 -12.43 5.03 -1.12
C GLY A 103 -13.92 5.20 -1.43
N SER A 104 -14.72 4.17 -1.15
CA SER A 104 -16.17 4.13 -1.40
C SER A 104 -16.95 5.14 -0.55
N GLU A 105 -16.37 5.58 0.56
CA GLU A 105 -16.88 6.62 1.45
C GLU A 105 -17.20 7.94 0.71
N ASN A 106 -16.37 8.32 -0.27
CA ASN A 106 -16.55 9.58 -1.03
C ASN A 106 -17.73 9.52 -2.01
N ILE A 107 -18.24 8.32 -2.31
CA ILE A 107 -19.35 8.11 -3.26
C ILE A 107 -20.70 8.09 -2.53
N ILE A 108 -20.73 7.58 -1.30
CA ILE A 108 -21.97 7.27 -0.56
C ILE A 108 -22.66 8.53 -0.04
N ARG A 109 -21.93 9.61 0.24
CA ARG A 109 -22.42 10.64 1.16
C ARG A 109 -23.11 11.84 0.51
N TYR A 110 -22.66 12.34 -0.65
CA TYR A 110 -23.27 13.49 -1.31
C TYR A 110 -23.03 13.46 -2.82
N ALA A 111 -24.12 13.51 -3.60
CA ALA A 111 -24.12 13.48 -5.06
C ALA A 111 -23.68 14.81 -5.70
N THR A 112 -22.64 15.45 -5.16
CA THR A 112 -21.89 16.46 -5.90
C THR A 112 -20.93 15.75 -6.82
N TRP A 113 -21.02 16.03 -8.13
CA TRP A 113 -20.20 15.42 -9.17
C TRP A 113 -18.70 15.40 -8.83
N GLN A 114 -18.20 16.42 -8.13
CA GLN A 114 -16.83 16.53 -7.66
C GLN A 114 -16.40 15.41 -6.70
N LEU A 115 -17.23 15.04 -5.72
CA LEU A 115 -16.93 13.97 -4.75
C LEU A 115 -16.98 12.59 -5.39
N VAL A 116 -17.90 12.39 -6.35
CA VAL A 116 -17.94 11.18 -7.19
C VAL A 116 -16.67 11.07 -8.02
N CYS A 117 -16.20 12.15 -8.64
CA CYS A 117 -14.93 12.18 -9.36
C CYS A 117 -13.73 11.84 -8.45
N VAL A 118 -13.70 12.36 -7.21
CA VAL A 118 -12.66 12.03 -6.22
C VAL A 118 -12.70 10.56 -5.82
N GLY A 119 -13.89 10.00 -5.58
CA GLY A 119 -14.08 8.58 -5.28
C GLY A 119 -13.61 7.68 -6.42
N ILE A 120 -14.00 7.99 -7.66
CA ILE A 120 -13.56 7.26 -8.86
C ILE A 120 -12.03 7.35 -9.04
N ALA A 121 -11.45 8.53 -8.89
CA ALA A 121 -10.01 8.77 -9.01
C ALA A 121 -9.19 8.05 -7.91
N LEU A 122 -9.84 7.61 -6.83
CA LEU A 122 -9.22 6.84 -5.75
C LEU A 122 -9.39 5.34 -5.96
N ILE A 123 -10.60 4.90 -6.30
CA ILE A 123 -10.97 3.48 -6.41
C ILE A 123 -10.34 2.86 -7.67
N ILE A 124 -10.43 3.50 -8.84
CA ILE A 124 -9.95 2.90 -10.10
C ILE A 124 -8.45 2.55 -10.03
N PRO A 125 -7.56 3.48 -9.64
CA PRO A 125 -6.12 3.17 -9.54
C PRO A 125 -5.82 2.14 -8.45
N SER A 126 -6.63 2.10 -7.38
CA SER A 126 -6.49 1.10 -6.32
C SER A 126 -6.89 -0.30 -6.80
N ILE A 127 -7.97 -0.42 -7.59
CA ILE A 127 -8.37 -1.69 -8.23
C ILE A 127 -7.29 -2.16 -9.21
N ILE A 128 -6.78 -1.26 -10.07
CA ILE A 128 -5.69 -1.58 -11.00
C ILE A 128 -4.44 -2.03 -10.22
N GLY A 129 -4.08 -1.32 -9.14
CA GLY A 129 -2.98 -1.67 -8.26
C GLY A 129 -3.15 -3.04 -7.59
N ALA A 130 -4.35 -3.36 -7.12
CA ALA A 130 -4.67 -4.66 -6.51
C ALA A 130 -4.56 -5.81 -7.52
N ILE A 131 -5.19 -5.68 -8.70
CA ILE A 131 -5.15 -6.70 -9.76
C ILE A 131 -3.72 -6.88 -10.25
N ALA A 132 -2.99 -5.79 -10.48
CA ALA A 132 -1.62 -5.86 -10.93
C ALA A 132 -0.70 -6.51 -9.89
N SER A 133 -0.88 -6.19 -8.61
CA SER A 133 -0.13 -6.81 -7.51
C SER A 133 -0.43 -8.30 -7.39
N PHE A 134 -1.70 -8.70 -7.53
CA PHE A 134 -2.10 -10.10 -7.54
C PHE A 134 -1.48 -10.87 -8.73
N CYS A 135 -1.55 -10.32 -9.94
CA CYS A 135 -0.99 -10.93 -11.13
C CYS A 135 0.55 -11.02 -11.08
N TYR A 136 1.21 -9.98 -10.59
CA TYR A 136 2.67 -9.88 -10.58
C TYR A 136 3.34 -10.67 -9.46
N PHE A 137 2.84 -10.56 -8.24
CA PHE A 137 3.44 -11.17 -7.05
C PHE A 137 2.88 -12.57 -6.74
N ILE A 138 1.57 -12.80 -6.90
CA ILE A 138 0.93 -14.07 -6.51
C ILE A 138 0.92 -15.04 -7.69
N ARG A 139 0.39 -14.63 -8.84
CA ARG A 139 0.39 -15.45 -10.07
C ARG A 139 1.75 -15.51 -10.78
N CYS A 140 2.71 -14.72 -10.32
CA CYS A 140 4.09 -14.72 -10.83
C CYS A 140 4.20 -14.50 -12.34
N LYS A 141 3.26 -13.73 -12.93
CA LYS A 141 3.40 -13.30 -14.32
C LYS A 141 4.61 -12.37 -14.43
N ASN A 142 5.54 -12.72 -15.31
CA ASN A 142 6.78 -11.99 -15.48
C ASN A 142 6.67 -10.83 -16.50
N ASP A 143 5.46 -10.45 -16.88
CA ASP A 143 5.25 -9.38 -17.83
C ASP A 143 5.65 -8.04 -17.21
N LYS A 144 6.51 -7.30 -17.90
CA LYS A 144 6.94 -5.94 -17.51
C LYS A 144 5.75 -4.99 -17.32
N ILE A 145 4.62 -5.29 -17.97
CA ILE A 145 3.37 -4.52 -17.90
C ILE A 145 2.85 -4.45 -16.47
N TRP A 146 2.82 -5.57 -15.73
CA TRP A 146 2.25 -5.59 -14.38
C TRP A 146 3.08 -4.78 -13.38
N SER A 147 4.40 -4.86 -13.46
CA SER A 147 5.30 -4.04 -12.63
C SER A 147 5.13 -2.53 -12.91
N ARG A 148 4.95 -2.15 -14.19
CA ARG A 148 4.68 -0.76 -14.56
C ARG A 148 3.33 -0.29 -14.02
N LEU A 149 2.28 -1.11 -14.11
CA LEU A 149 0.95 -0.77 -13.58
C LEU A 149 0.96 -0.54 -12.07
N ILE A 150 1.67 -1.37 -11.30
CA ILE A 150 1.83 -1.18 -9.85
C ILE A 150 2.56 0.14 -9.57
N SER A 151 3.61 0.43 -10.34
CA SER A 151 4.39 1.66 -10.17
C SER A 151 3.56 2.91 -10.49
N VAL A 152 2.78 2.88 -11.57
CA VAL A 152 1.86 3.97 -11.95
C VAL A 152 0.78 4.16 -10.88
N ALA A 153 0.17 3.09 -10.37
CA ALA A 153 -0.82 3.16 -9.30
C ALA A 153 -0.24 3.75 -8.00
N ALA A 154 1.01 3.38 -7.66
CA ALA A 154 1.69 3.92 -6.48
C ALA A 154 2.04 5.41 -6.65
N ILE A 155 2.56 5.81 -7.81
CA ILE A 155 2.88 7.22 -8.12
C ILE A 155 1.60 8.07 -8.09
N TRP A 156 0.51 7.58 -8.70
CA TRP A 156 -0.78 8.25 -8.63
C TRP A 156 -1.27 8.42 -7.19
N GLY A 157 -1.12 7.38 -6.36
CA GLY A 157 -1.41 7.44 -4.93
C GLY A 157 -0.66 8.56 -4.21
N ILE A 158 0.65 8.68 -4.45
CA ILE A 158 1.49 9.75 -3.88
C ILE A 158 1.03 11.13 -4.35
N ILE A 159 0.81 11.32 -5.66
CA ILE A 159 0.34 12.59 -6.22
C ILE A 159 -0.98 13.01 -5.57
N ARG A 160 -1.92 12.07 -5.43
CA ARG A 160 -3.23 12.33 -4.82
C ARG A 160 -3.09 12.75 -3.36
N ILE A 161 -2.21 12.11 -2.60
CA ILE A 161 -1.95 12.49 -1.20
C ILE A 161 -1.47 13.95 -1.11
N VAL A 162 -0.55 14.34 -1.99
CA VAL A 162 -0.04 15.72 -2.07
C VAL A 162 -1.15 16.70 -2.43
N ILE A 163 -1.98 16.39 -3.45
CA ILE A 163 -3.10 17.24 -3.86
C ILE A 163 -4.11 17.41 -2.73
N ASN A 164 -4.52 16.31 -2.09
CA ASN A 164 -5.47 16.35 -0.97
C ASN A 164 -4.93 17.16 0.20
N ASN A 165 -3.63 17.05 0.49
CA ASN A 165 -3.00 17.84 1.54
C ASN A 165 -2.93 19.34 1.18
N TYR A 166 -2.59 19.67 -0.06
CA TYR A 166 -2.60 21.05 -0.53
C TYR A 166 -3.99 21.68 -0.44
N GLN A 167 -5.05 20.94 -0.81
CA GLN A 167 -6.42 21.40 -0.69
C GLN A 167 -6.84 21.61 0.77
N MET A 168 -6.47 20.71 1.68
CA MET A 168 -6.71 20.87 3.12
C MET A 168 -6.10 22.16 3.67
N ILE A 169 -4.82 22.44 3.34
CA ILE A 169 -4.12 23.64 3.83
C ILE A 169 -4.76 24.91 3.25
N ARG A 170 -5.07 24.90 1.95
CA ARG A 170 -5.55 26.09 1.24
C ARG A 170 -7.00 26.44 1.53
N TYR A 171 -7.86 25.44 1.75
CA TYR A 171 -9.31 25.65 1.81
C TYR A 171 -9.92 25.37 3.19
N ALA A 172 -9.25 24.64 4.08
CA ALA A 172 -9.83 24.29 5.38
C ALA A 172 -9.31 25.14 6.55
N GLU A 173 -8.32 26.03 6.37
CA GLU A 173 -7.61 26.80 7.42
C GLU A 173 -7.21 25.98 8.67
N GLN A 174 -7.21 24.66 8.56
CA GLN A 174 -6.82 23.77 9.64
C GLN A 174 -5.30 23.69 9.66
N TYR A 175 -4.70 24.18 10.74
CA TYR A 175 -3.32 23.86 11.10
C TYR A 175 -3.13 22.34 10.97
N LEU A 176 -2.06 21.91 10.29
CA LEU A 176 -1.72 20.49 10.17
C LEU A 176 -1.70 19.88 11.58
N SER A 177 -2.74 19.14 11.92
CA SER A 177 -2.70 18.36 13.15
C SER A 177 -1.55 17.36 13.02
N MET A 178 -0.87 17.09 14.12
CA MET A 178 0.20 16.09 14.16
C MET A 178 -0.28 14.75 13.59
N ASN A 179 -1.56 14.40 13.83
CA ASN A 179 -2.18 13.20 13.27
C ASN A 179 -2.30 13.24 11.73
N THR A 180 -2.77 14.35 11.15
CA THR A 180 -2.85 14.49 9.68
C THR A 180 -1.47 14.35 9.05
N THR A 181 -0.45 14.96 9.64
CA THR A 181 0.94 14.87 9.17
C THR A 181 1.47 13.44 9.21
N VAL A 182 1.28 12.75 10.35
CA VAL A 182 1.71 11.36 10.53
C VAL A 182 1.01 10.44 9.52
N ARG A 183 -0.29 10.62 9.29
CA ARG A 183 -1.05 9.83 8.30
C ARG A 183 -0.53 10.03 6.87
N LEU A 184 -0.14 11.26 6.50
CA LEU A 184 0.40 11.57 5.18
C LEU A 184 1.77 10.90 4.97
N VAL A 185 2.69 11.10 5.92
CA VAL A 185 4.02 10.49 5.89
C VAL A 185 3.91 8.97 5.82
N LEU A 186 2.96 8.39 6.56
CA LEU A 186 2.67 6.96 6.55
C LEU A 186 2.24 6.45 5.17
N GLN A 187 1.26 7.10 4.54
CA GLN A 187 0.79 6.67 3.23
C GLN A 187 1.89 6.79 2.17
N MET A 188 2.72 7.83 2.23
CA MET A 188 3.90 7.96 1.38
C MET A 188 4.93 6.83 1.64
N ALA A 189 5.17 6.48 2.91
CA ALA A 189 6.06 5.37 3.27
C ALA A 189 5.56 4.03 2.74
N ILE A 190 4.24 3.78 2.77
CA ILE A 190 3.63 2.58 2.20
C ILE A 190 3.83 2.53 0.68
N TYR A 191 3.56 3.61 -0.04
CA TYR A 191 3.79 3.65 -1.49
C TYR A 191 5.28 3.53 -1.85
N GLY A 192 6.17 4.13 -1.06
CA GLY A 192 7.62 3.94 -1.20
C GLY A 192 8.03 2.48 -1.01
N LEU A 193 7.46 1.80 -0.02
CA LEU A 193 7.66 0.38 0.22
C LEU A 193 7.15 -0.46 -0.97
N ILE A 194 5.96 -0.20 -1.48
CA ILE A 194 5.41 -0.88 -2.67
C ILE A 194 6.34 -0.74 -3.88
N LEU A 195 6.86 0.47 -4.14
CA LEU A 195 7.80 0.73 -5.23
C LEU A 195 9.11 -0.02 -5.03
N TYR A 196 9.69 0.04 -3.83
CA TYR A 196 10.93 -0.66 -3.51
C TYR A 196 10.81 -2.18 -3.71
N GLN A 197 9.72 -2.76 -3.20
CA GLN A 197 9.42 -4.19 -3.32
C GLN A 197 9.21 -4.62 -4.77
N THR A 198 8.53 -3.80 -5.57
CA THR A 198 8.29 -4.05 -7.00
C THR A 198 9.59 -3.95 -7.81
N PHE A 199 10.44 -2.97 -7.50
CA PHE A 199 11.71 -2.76 -8.17
C PHE A 199 12.72 -3.88 -7.87
N THR A 200 12.88 -4.23 -6.60
CA THR A 200 13.78 -5.30 -6.17
C THR A 200 13.40 -6.64 -6.81
N LEU A 201 12.09 -6.96 -6.86
CA LEU A 201 11.63 -8.18 -7.54
C LEU A 201 11.89 -8.15 -9.04
N THR A 202 11.65 -7.01 -9.70
CA THR A 202 11.90 -6.85 -11.14
C THR A 202 13.39 -7.04 -11.46
N LYS A 203 14.28 -6.45 -10.67
CA LYS A 203 15.72 -6.60 -10.82
C LYS A 203 16.15 -8.05 -10.65
N LYS A 204 15.65 -8.74 -9.61
CA LYS A 204 15.94 -10.17 -9.40
C LYS A 204 15.49 -11.05 -10.58
N ARG A 205 14.28 -10.82 -11.10
CA ARG A 205 13.75 -11.58 -12.23
C ARG A 205 14.57 -11.36 -13.51
N LYS A 206 15.04 -10.12 -13.77
CA LYS A 206 15.92 -9.83 -14.92
C LYS A 206 17.25 -10.57 -14.81
N ASN A 207 17.94 -10.45 -13.67
CA ASN A 207 19.23 -11.10 -13.45
C ASN A 207 19.13 -12.63 -13.61
N ALA A 208 18.04 -13.24 -13.12
CA ALA A 208 17.84 -14.68 -13.25
C ALA A 208 17.59 -15.13 -14.71
N ILE A 209 16.96 -14.28 -15.54
CA ILE A 209 16.80 -14.56 -16.97
C ILE A 209 18.16 -14.47 -17.67
N GLU A 210 18.93 -13.42 -17.40
CA GLU A 210 20.26 -13.22 -17.99
C GLU A 210 21.19 -14.40 -17.69
N ILE A 211 21.30 -14.80 -16.42
CA ILE A 211 22.10 -15.98 -16.01
C ILE A 211 21.63 -17.23 -16.75
N SER A 212 20.32 -17.47 -16.84
CA SER A 212 19.78 -18.65 -17.53
C SER A 212 20.06 -18.65 -19.04
N ASN A 213 20.18 -17.48 -19.66
CA ASN A 213 20.52 -17.35 -21.08
C ASN A 213 22.01 -17.61 -21.31
N THR A 214 22.88 -17.08 -20.44
CA THR A 214 24.34 -17.31 -20.49
C THR A 214 24.68 -18.79 -20.25
N GLU A 215 24.01 -19.45 -19.31
CA GLU A 215 24.20 -20.89 -19.08
C GLU A 215 23.73 -21.75 -20.26
N LYS A 216 22.66 -21.35 -20.94
CA LYS A 216 22.23 -22.03 -22.16
C LYS A 216 23.28 -21.89 -23.27
N GLN A 217 23.81 -20.69 -23.50
CA GLN A 217 24.85 -20.47 -24.52
C GLN A 217 26.09 -21.34 -24.27
N LYS A 218 26.59 -21.39 -23.03
CA LYS A 218 27.72 -22.26 -22.65
C LYS A 218 27.48 -23.77 -22.79
N LYS A 219 26.25 -24.21 -22.99
CA LYS A 219 25.89 -25.62 -23.15
C LYS A 219 25.77 -26.05 -24.62
N PHE A 220 25.82 -25.09 -25.54
CA PHE A 220 25.78 -25.30 -26.98
C PHE A 220 27.13 -24.99 -27.68
N ASP A 221 28.13 -24.52 -26.92
CA ASP A 221 29.54 -24.43 -27.28
C ASP A 221 30.30 -25.63 -26.68
#